data_AF-A0AA97I2B2-F1
#
_entry.id   AF-A0AA97I2B2-F1
#
_cell.length_a   1.000
_cell.length_b   1.000
_cell.length_c   1.000
_cell.angle_alpha   90.00
_cell.angle_beta   90.00
_cell.angle_gamma   90.00
#
_symmetry.space_group_name_H-M   'P 1'
#
loop_
_entity.id
_entity.type
_entity.pdbx_description
1 polymer ?
#
loop_
_entity_poly.entity_id
_entity_poly.type
_entity_poly.pdbx_seq_one_letter_code
_entity_poly.pdbx_strand_id
1 'polypeptide(L)'
;MRSGLIAALAVIAALADFGVGKASIAKDRTSVASTLLHMTATAETTQLEAQNVPLEQLEASISQRQPLDYYVLALRLFEAGEKERATFWYYAGQLRWRVRLSCVEGIAPDGEQALFSSMNYQVGDTVNRYIGGYPSRWSKIIRDVAKWDENAANTYDYGQNCAAQNAEQRQGMLGLADNIDRNRDKLMQSRAQNGLPNHEQ
;
A
#
# COMPACT_ATOMS: atom_id res chain seq x y z
N MET A 1 20.09 11.67 18.42
CA MET A 1 19.24 11.40 17.24
C MET A 1 19.28 9.92 16.90
N ARG A 2 18.53 9.07 17.64
CA ARG A 2 18.35 7.63 17.37
C ARG A 2 17.03 7.19 17.99
N SER A 3 15.90 7.63 17.44
CA SER A 3 14.56 7.24 17.95
C SER A 3 13.57 6.85 16.84
N GLY A 4 13.99 6.89 15.56
CA GLY A 4 13.13 6.54 14.42
C GLY A 4 13.16 5.06 14.02
N LEU A 5 14.06 4.23 14.59
CA LEU A 5 14.27 2.86 14.12
C LEU A 5 13.42 1.79 14.84
N ILE A 6 12.78 2.10 15.97
CA ILE A 6 12.14 1.08 16.83
C ILE A 6 10.63 0.95 16.55
N ALA A 7 9.96 1.99 16.08
CA ALA A 7 8.52 1.90 15.75
C ALA A 7 8.21 1.10 14.47
N ALA A 8 9.20 0.91 13.58
CA ALA A 8 9.04 0.08 12.40
C ALA A 8 9.12 -1.43 12.71
N LEU A 9 9.73 -1.85 13.83
CA LEU A 9 9.99 -3.26 14.10
C LEU A 9 8.79 -4.08 14.57
N ALA A 10 7.71 -3.47 15.08
CA ALA A 10 6.54 -4.22 15.55
C ALA A 10 5.61 -4.69 14.40
N VAL A 11 5.73 -4.11 13.20
CA VAL A 11 4.93 -4.50 12.02
C VAL A 11 5.75 -5.36 11.05
N ILE A 12 7.09 -5.31 11.11
CA ILE A 12 7.99 -6.07 10.23
C ILE A 12 8.07 -7.57 10.61
N ALA A 13 7.75 -7.95 11.85
CA ALA A 13 7.91 -9.33 12.33
C ALA A 13 6.90 -10.35 11.73
N ALA A 14 6.00 -9.94 10.84
CA ALA A 14 5.03 -10.83 10.19
C ALA A 14 5.36 -11.21 8.73
N LEU A 15 6.51 -10.78 8.17
CA LEU A 15 6.83 -10.97 6.74
C LEU A 15 8.15 -11.70 6.45
N ALA A 16 8.79 -12.27 7.45
CA ALA A 16 10.07 -12.96 7.28
C ALA A 16 9.91 -14.48 7.44
N ASP A 17 9.27 -15.12 6.46
CA ASP A 17 9.46 -16.55 6.22
C ASP A 17 9.08 -16.83 4.76
N PHE A 18 10.02 -16.74 3.83
CA PHE A 18 10.11 -17.56 2.61
C PHE A 18 11.47 -17.28 1.93
N GLY A 19 12.29 -18.33 1.86
CA GLY A 19 13.72 -18.28 1.62
C GLY A 19 14.17 -17.83 0.22
N VAL A 20 15.28 -17.10 0.20
CA VAL A 20 16.00 -16.72 -1.02
C VAL A 20 17.06 -17.78 -1.33
N GLY A 21 16.84 -18.53 -2.41
CA GLY A 21 17.87 -19.33 -3.08
C GLY A 21 18.73 -18.45 -3.99
N LYS A 22 20.05 -18.56 -3.87
CA LYS A 22 21.05 -17.85 -4.70
C LYS A 22 21.01 -18.37 -6.14
N ALA A 23 20.97 -17.48 -7.13
CA ALA A 23 21.29 -17.81 -8.52
C ALA A 23 22.31 -16.81 -9.10
N SER A 24 23.29 -17.39 -9.81
CA SER A 24 24.51 -16.79 -10.34
C SER A 24 24.25 -15.91 -11.58
N ILE A 25 24.97 -14.79 -11.68
CA ILE A 25 24.95 -13.88 -12.84
C ILE A 25 25.86 -14.45 -13.95
N ALA A 26 25.28 -14.72 -15.12
CA ALA A 26 26.02 -14.88 -16.37
C ALA A 26 25.86 -13.62 -17.22
N LYS A 27 26.98 -13.23 -17.83
CA LYS A 27 27.28 -11.96 -18.46
C LYS A 27 26.95 -12.05 -19.94
N ASP A 28 26.03 -11.23 -20.44
CA ASP A 28 26.08 -10.84 -21.85
C ASP A 28 25.63 -9.39 -22.03
N ARG A 29 26.51 -8.59 -22.63
CA ARG A 29 26.42 -7.13 -22.74
C ARG A 29 26.24 -6.77 -24.20
N THR A 30 25.04 -6.97 -24.74
CA THR A 30 24.65 -6.33 -25.99
C THR A 30 23.12 -6.27 -26.12
N SER A 31 22.59 -5.05 -26.21
CA SER A 31 21.15 -4.70 -26.35
C SER A 31 20.34 -4.53 -25.05
N VAL A 32 20.59 -3.44 -24.30
CA VAL A 32 19.70 -3.00 -23.19
C VAL A 32 19.27 -1.53 -23.32
N ALA A 33 19.83 -0.78 -24.28
CA ALA A 33 19.64 0.66 -24.35
C ALA A 33 18.28 1.11 -24.94
N SER A 34 17.59 0.25 -25.70
CA SER A 34 16.33 0.65 -26.35
C SER A 34 15.06 0.23 -25.58
N THR A 35 15.17 -0.72 -24.65
CA THR A 35 14.04 -1.17 -23.82
C THR A 35 13.91 -0.37 -22.52
N LEU A 36 15.00 0.24 -22.03
CA LEU A 36 14.98 1.04 -20.81
C LEU A 36 14.26 2.40 -20.97
N LEU A 37 14.09 2.91 -22.19
CA LEU A 37 13.53 4.25 -22.45
C LEU A 37 12.00 4.30 -22.47
N HIS A 38 11.32 3.14 -22.56
CA HIS A 38 9.84 3.09 -22.65
C HIS A 38 9.15 2.80 -21.30
N MET A 39 9.87 2.30 -20.29
CA MET A 39 9.28 2.04 -18.96
C MET A 39 9.32 3.26 -18.04
N THR A 40 10.22 4.22 -18.26
CA THR A 40 10.28 5.47 -17.48
C THR A 40 9.24 6.49 -17.92
N ALA A 41 8.98 6.61 -19.23
CA ALA A 41 8.06 7.60 -19.77
C ALA A 41 6.58 7.38 -19.39
N THR A 42 6.11 6.13 -19.30
CA THR A 42 4.71 5.81 -18.96
C THR A 42 4.40 5.96 -17.47
N ALA A 43 5.35 5.62 -16.58
CA ALA A 43 5.18 5.79 -15.14
C ALA A 43 5.19 7.28 -14.72
N GLU A 44 6.08 8.09 -15.32
CA GLU A 44 6.11 9.54 -15.06
C GLU A 44 4.85 10.26 -15.58
N THR A 45 4.37 9.90 -16.77
CA THR A 45 3.18 10.53 -17.37
C THR A 45 1.91 10.29 -16.55
N THR A 46 1.71 9.05 -16.09
CA THR A 46 0.50 8.69 -15.30
C THR A 46 0.52 9.28 -13.89
N GLN A 47 1.69 9.35 -13.24
CA GLN A 47 1.82 9.99 -11.93
C GLN A 47 1.59 11.52 -12.01
N LEU A 48 2.04 12.16 -13.09
CA LEU A 48 1.79 13.59 -13.34
C LEU A 48 0.30 13.86 -13.57
N GLU A 49 -0.42 12.93 -14.20
CA GLU A 49 -1.88 13.05 -14.38
C GLU A 49 -2.62 12.95 -13.04
N ALA A 50 -2.34 11.94 -12.22
CA ALA A 50 -3.01 11.76 -10.93
C ALA A 50 -2.81 12.93 -9.96
N GLN A 51 -1.67 13.64 -10.04
CA GLN A 51 -1.41 14.82 -9.22
C GLN A 51 -2.30 16.03 -9.57
N ASN A 52 -2.72 16.13 -10.84
CA ASN A 52 -3.38 17.32 -11.37
C ASN A 52 -4.91 17.16 -11.53
N VAL A 53 -5.44 15.94 -11.43
CA VAL A 53 -6.90 15.69 -11.46
C VAL A 53 -7.53 16.15 -10.12
N PRO A 54 -8.70 16.82 -10.11
CA PRO A 54 -9.42 17.14 -8.86
C PRO A 54 -9.67 15.92 -7.98
N LEU A 55 -9.62 16.08 -6.65
CA LEU A 55 -9.70 14.96 -5.70
C LEU A 55 -10.93 14.07 -5.91
N GLU A 56 -12.10 14.69 -6.11
CA GLU A 56 -13.37 14.01 -6.31
C GLU A 56 -13.39 13.22 -7.62
N GLN A 57 -12.78 13.77 -8.68
CA GLN A 57 -12.68 13.09 -9.97
C GLN A 57 -11.66 11.95 -9.93
N LEU A 58 -10.55 12.14 -9.21
CA LEU A 58 -9.55 11.09 -9.01
C LEU A 58 -10.16 9.93 -8.24
N GLU A 59 -10.86 10.22 -7.14
CA GLU A 59 -11.55 9.22 -6.32
C GLU A 59 -12.65 8.49 -7.11
N ALA A 60 -13.46 9.21 -7.88
CA ALA A 60 -14.52 8.60 -8.70
C ALA A 60 -13.99 7.65 -9.79
N SER A 61 -12.76 7.89 -10.29
CA SER A 61 -12.12 7.07 -11.32
C SER A 61 -11.11 6.06 -10.78
N ILE A 62 -10.90 6.01 -9.45
CA ILE A 62 -9.74 5.31 -8.87
C ILE A 62 -9.74 3.81 -9.12
N SER A 63 -10.91 3.17 -9.23
CA SER A 63 -11.04 1.72 -9.52
C SER A 63 -10.51 1.29 -10.88
N GLN A 64 -10.35 2.24 -11.82
CA GLN A 64 -9.84 2.03 -13.17
C GLN A 64 -8.37 2.40 -13.30
N ARG A 65 -7.73 2.85 -12.21
CA ARG A 65 -6.37 3.38 -12.20
C ARG A 65 -5.38 2.38 -11.62
N GLN A 66 -4.11 2.60 -11.97
CA GLN A 66 -3.01 1.80 -11.45
C GLN A 66 -2.87 1.94 -9.93
N PRO A 67 -2.30 0.94 -9.21
CA PRO A 67 -2.17 0.99 -7.77
C PRO A 67 -1.42 2.21 -7.20
N LEU A 68 -0.48 2.80 -7.95
CA LEU A 68 0.25 4.01 -7.51
C LEU A 68 -0.69 5.22 -7.31
N ASP A 69 -1.72 5.36 -8.15
CA ASP A 69 -2.64 6.51 -8.09
C ASP A 69 -3.42 6.56 -6.77
N TYR A 70 -3.65 5.40 -6.13
CA TYR A 70 -4.28 5.32 -4.82
C TYR A 70 -3.44 5.98 -3.72
N TYR A 71 -2.10 5.86 -3.81
CA TYR A 71 -1.19 6.51 -2.87
C TYR A 71 -1.14 8.02 -3.10
N VAL A 72 -1.19 8.46 -4.36
CA VAL A 72 -1.30 9.87 -4.71
C VAL A 72 -2.61 10.45 -4.16
N LEU A 73 -3.74 9.77 -4.35
CA LEU A 73 -5.03 10.15 -3.79
C LEU A 73 -4.97 10.24 -2.26
N ALA A 74 -4.41 9.22 -1.60
CA ALA A 74 -4.28 9.18 -0.15
C ALA A 74 -3.46 10.36 0.39
N LEU A 75 -2.30 10.65 -0.21
CA LEU A 75 -1.45 11.77 0.19
C LEU A 75 -2.19 13.10 0.05
N ARG A 76 -2.80 13.35 -1.11
CA ARG A 76 -3.50 14.61 -1.38
C ARG A 76 -4.73 14.80 -0.47
N LEU A 77 -5.47 13.74 -0.17
CA LEU A 77 -6.54 13.79 0.83
C LEU A 77 -6.00 14.10 2.23
N PHE A 78 -4.85 13.51 2.59
CA PHE A 78 -4.26 13.75 3.90
C PHE A 78 -3.82 15.22 4.05
N GLU A 79 -3.21 15.79 3.01
CA GLU A 79 -2.83 17.20 2.92
C GLU A 79 -4.05 18.14 3.00
N ALA A 80 -5.18 17.72 2.42
CA ALA A 80 -6.45 18.44 2.53
C ALA A 80 -7.14 18.29 3.91
N GLY A 81 -6.56 17.54 4.85
CA GLY A 81 -7.12 17.31 6.18
C GLY A 81 -8.14 16.17 6.27
N GLU A 82 -8.42 15.49 5.15
CA GLU A 82 -9.38 14.40 5.00
C GLU A 82 -8.76 13.05 5.44
N LYS A 83 -8.24 13.00 6.67
CA LYS A 83 -7.34 11.93 7.13
C LYS A 83 -7.95 10.53 7.16
N GLU A 84 -9.23 10.39 7.48
CA GLU A 84 -9.91 9.09 7.46
C GLU A 84 -10.10 8.60 6.01
N ARG A 85 -10.51 9.48 5.09
CA ARG A 85 -10.60 9.17 3.65
C ARG A 85 -9.22 8.82 3.07
N ALA A 86 -8.19 9.58 3.44
CA ALA A 86 -6.81 9.28 3.07
C ALA A 86 -6.37 7.90 3.54
N THR A 87 -6.68 7.55 4.79
CA THR A 87 -6.37 6.23 5.36
C THR A 87 -7.07 5.11 4.59
N PHE A 88 -8.34 5.30 4.25
CA PHE A 88 -9.09 4.34 3.43
C PHE A 88 -8.38 4.10 2.10
N TRP A 89 -8.05 5.16 1.35
CA TRP A 89 -7.42 5.02 0.03
C TRP A 89 -5.98 4.50 0.09
N TYR A 90 -5.25 4.78 1.16
CA TYR A 90 -3.94 4.19 1.41
C TYR A 90 -4.01 2.66 1.55
N TYR A 91 -4.95 2.15 2.35
CA TYR A 91 -5.14 0.69 2.49
C TYR A 91 -5.75 0.05 1.24
N ALA A 92 -6.64 0.74 0.54
CA ALA A 92 -7.16 0.28 -0.76
C ALA A 92 -6.03 0.16 -1.80
N GLY A 93 -5.13 1.15 -1.85
CA GLY A 93 -3.94 1.10 -2.69
C GLY A 93 -3.02 -0.07 -2.36
N GLN A 94 -2.80 -0.36 -1.08
CA GLN A 94 -2.05 -1.55 -0.66
C GLN A 94 -2.70 -2.85 -1.13
N LEU A 95 -4.02 -2.99 -0.99
CA LEU A 95 -4.75 -4.16 -1.47
C LEU A 95 -4.52 -4.33 -2.97
N ARG A 96 -4.80 -3.28 -3.77
CA ARG A 96 -4.67 -3.33 -5.24
C ARG A 96 -3.24 -3.64 -5.67
N TRP A 97 -2.24 -3.04 -5.03
CA TRP A 97 -0.85 -3.29 -5.39
C TRP A 97 -0.41 -4.71 -5.04
N ARG A 98 -0.83 -5.24 -3.88
CA ARG A 98 -0.54 -6.64 -3.53
C ARG A 98 -1.17 -7.61 -4.54
N VAL A 99 -2.38 -7.32 -5.02
CA VAL A 99 -2.99 -8.10 -6.13
C VAL A 99 -2.15 -8.00 -7.40
N ARG A 100 -1.68 -6.80 -7.78
CA ARG A 100 -0.80 -6.61 -8.94
C ARG A 100 0.47 -7.48 -8.82
N LEU A 101 1.08 -7.50 -7.65
CA LEU A 101 2.33 -8.21 -7.39
C LEU A 101 2.17 -9.73 -7.32
N SER A 102 1.04 -10.22 -6.81
CA SER A 102 0.79 -11.67 -6.68
C SER A 102 0.08 -12.28 -7.89
N CYS A 103 -0.60 -11.47 -8.69
CA CYS A 103 -1.30 -11.94 -9.88
C CYS A 103 -0.36 -11.98 -11.07
N VAL A 104 0.32 -10.87 -11.37
CA VAL A 104 1.07 -10.72 -12.61
C VAL A 104 2.48 -11.29 -12.50
N GLU A 105 2.83 -12.14 -13.46
CA GLU A 105 4.15 -12.77 -13.54
C GLU A 105 5.21 -11.85 -14.18
N GLY A 106 6.49 -12.15 -13.96
CA GLY A 106 7.59 -11.45 -14.63
C GLY A 106 7.92 -10.04 -14.11
N ILE A 107 7.36 -9.64 -12.96
CA ILE A 107 7.69 -8.37 -12.32
C ILE A 107 9.13 -8.42 -11.79
N ALA A 108 9.95 -7.46 -12.22
CA ALA A 108 11.32 -7.33 -11.74
C ALA A 108 11.35 -7.02 -10.22
N PRO A 109 12.16 -7.72 -9.40
CA PRO A 109 12.24 -7.48 -7.96
C PRO A 109 12.66 -6.05 -7.56
N ASP A 110 13.43 -5.38 -8.41
CA ASP A 110 13.88 -3.99 -8.26
C ASP A 110 12.95 -2.96 -8.94
N GLY A 111 11.85 -3.41 -9.55
CA GLY A 111 10.83 -2.57 -10.16
C GLY A 111 9.67 -2.26 -9.22
N GLU A 112 8.46 -2.75 -9.56
CA GLU A 112 7.23 -2.41 -8.84
C GLU A 112 7.23 -2.84 -7.38
N GLN A 113 7.95 -3.91 -7.03
CA GLN A 113 8.09 -4.35 -5.64
C GLN A 113 8.85 -3.31 -4.80
N ALA A 114 9.96 -2.78 -5.32
CA ALA A 114 10.74 -1.74 -4.66
C ALA A 114 9.96 -0.43 -4.56
N LEU A 115 9.20 -0.08 -5.61
CA LEU A 115 8.32 1.08 -5.59
C LEU A 115 7.20 0.93 -4.56
N PHE A 116 6.51 -0.22 -4.51
CA PHE A 116 5.50 -0.53 -3.51
C PHE A 116 6.05 -0.38 -2.09
N SER A 117 7.23 -0.96 -1.80
CA SER A 117 7.88 -0.82 -0.49
C SER A 117 8.20 0.64 -0.17
N SER A 118 8.70 1.40 -1.14
CA SER A 118 9.04 2.82 -0.96
C SER A 118 7.80 3.67 -0.67
N MET A 119 6.68 3.39 -1.35
CA MET A 119 5.41 4.10 -1.14
C MET A 119 4.80 3.76 0.23
N ASN A 120 4.85 2.50 0.66
CA ASN A 120 4.41 2.11 2.01
C ASN A 120 5.25 2.77 3.09
N TYR A 121 6.56 2.93 2.87
CA TYR A 121 7.41 3.63 3.81
C TYR A 121 7.06 5.12 3.89
N GLN A 122 7.03 5.81 2.74
CA GLN A 122 6.85 7.27 2.70
C GLN A 122 5.43 7.70 3.10
N VAL A 123 4.41 7.10 2.47
CA VAL A 123 3.01 7.46 2.75
C VAL A 123 2.55 6.86 4.08
N GLY A 124 3.01 5.64 4.38
CA GLY A 124 2.67 4.94 5.61
C GLY A 124 3.21 5.60 6.86
N ASP A 125 4.40 6.24 6.85
CA ASP A 125 4.86 6.97 8.06
C ASP A 125 3.86 8.06 8.46
N THR A 126 3.28 8.76 7.49
CA THR A 126 2.29 9.82 7.73
C THR A 126 0.93 9.22 8.13
N VAL A 127 0.39 8.33 7.30
CA VAL A 127 -0.96 7.77 7.48
C VAL A 127 -1.02 6.86 8.73
N ASN A 128 -0.06 5.95 8.91
CA ASN A 128 -0.07 4.98 10.02
C ASN A 128 0.20 5.65 11.37
N ARG A 129 1.00 6.72 11.40
CA ARG A 129 1.22 7.50 12.63
C ARG A 129 -0.07 8.14 13.12
N TYR A 130 -0.87 8.69 12.19
CA TYR A 130 -2.21 9.21 12.47
C TYR A 130 -3.16 8.10 12.90
N ILE A 131 -3.48 7.14 12.03
CA ILE A 131 -4.56 6.19 12.30
C ILE A 131 -4.22 5.22 13.45
N GLY A 132 -2.93 4.95 13.69
CA GLY A 132 -2.51 4.15 14.83
C GLY A 132 -2.92 4.74 16.19
N GLY A 133 -3.25 6.03 16.26
CA GLY A 133 -3.81 6.66 17.47
C GLY A 133 -5.28 6.31 17.72
N TYR A 134 -5.95 5.67 16.76
CA TYR A 134 -7.35 5.26 16.78
C TYR A 134 -7.53 3.78 16.37
N PRO A 135 -6.94 2.79 17.08
CA PRO A 135 -7.04 1.39 16.71
C PRO A 135 -8.43 0.87 16.33
N SER A 136 -9.52 1.27 17.01
CA SER A 136 -10.88 0.81 16.62
C SER A 136 -11.32 1.38 15.28
N ARG A 137 -10.98 2.64 15.01
CA ARG A 137 -11.26 3.25 13.69
C ARG A 137 -10.39 2.62 12.63
N TRP A 138 -9.15 2.29 12.98
CA TRP A 138 -8.22 1.65 12.07
C TRP A 138 -8.73 0.30 11.58
N SER A 139 -9.10 -0.60 12.50
CA SER A 139 -9.65 -1.91 12.14
C SER A 139 -10.94 -1.76 11.33
N LYS A 140 -11.81 -0.82 11.70
CA LYS A 140 -13.02 -0.50 10.94
C LYS A 140 -12.71 -0.08 9.50
N ILE A 141 -11.81 0.87 9.29
CA ILE A 141 -11.44 1.36 7.94
C ILE A 141 -10.90 0.20 7.09
N ILE A 142 -10.07 -0.67 7.65
CA ILE A 142 -9.55 -1.83 6.91
C ILE A 142 -10.67 -2.80 6.50
N ARG A 143 -11.66 -3.04 7.38
CA ARG A 143 -12.85 -3.84 7.02
C ARG A 143 -13.68 -3.15 5.93
N ASP A 144 -13.83 -1.83 6.01
CA ASP A 144 -14.54 -1.04 5.00
C ASP A 144 -13.81 -1.11 3.64
N VAL A 145 -12.48 -1.10 3.61
CA VAL A 145 -11.68 -1.33 2.39
C VAL A 145 -11.93 -2.71 1.81
N ALA A 146 -11.91 -3.77 2.64
CA ALA A 146 -12.18 -5.13 2.17
C ALA A 146 -13.60 -5.28 1.61
N LYS A 147 -14.60 -4.66 2.26
CA LYS A 147 -15.99 -4.63 1.80
C LYS A 147 -16.16 -3.80 0.52
N TRP A 148 -15.49 -2.66 0.43
CA TRP A 148 -15.48 -1.87 -0.79
C TRP A 148 -14.89 -2.67 -1.95
N ASP A 149 -13.77 -3.36 -1.73
CA ASP A 149 -13.11 -4.15 -2.77
C ASP A 149 -13.97 -5.31 -3.30
N GLU A 150 -14.78 -5.92 -2.44
CA GLU A 150 -15.74 -6.96 -2.83
C GLU A 150 -16.82 -6.45 -3.80
N ASN A 151 -17.24 -5.20 -3.63
CA ASN A 151 -18.32 -4.58 -4.41
C ASN A 151 -17.80 -3.73 -5.58
N ALA A 152 -16.57 -3.24 -5.50
CA ALA A 152 -15.95 -2.44 -6.53
C ALA A 152 -15.60 -3.34 -7.71
N ALA A 153 -16.09 -2.98 -8.89
CA ALA A 153 -15.59 -3.58 -10.12
C ALA A 153 -14.09 -3.25 -10.22
N ASN A 154 -13.24 -4.25 -10.02
CA ASN A 154 -11.79 -4.14 -10.25
C ASN A 154 -11.60 -4.01 -11.76
N THR A 155 -11.62 -2.77 -12.23
CA THR A 155 -11.74 -2.41 -13.64
C THR A 155 -10.41 -2.00 -14.23
N TYR A 156 -9.38 -1.84 -13.40
CA TYR A 156 -8.01 -1.84 -13.87
C TYR A 156 -7.66 -3.24 -14.39
N ASP A 157 -7.50 -3.33 -15.71
CA ASP A 157 -7.17 -4.57 -16.39
C ASP A 157 -5.69 -4.91 -16.20
N TYR A 158 -5.42 -6.01 -15.49
CA TYR A 158 -4.08 -6.56 -15.35
C TYR A 158 -3.65 -7.43 -16.55
N GLY A 159 -4.53 -7.62 -17.55
CA GLY A 159 -4.33 -8.52 -18.68
C GLY A 159 -4.54 -9.99 -18.34
N GLN A 160 -5.05 -10.29 -17.14
CA GLN A 160 -5.21 -11.65 -16.62
C GLN A 160 -6.27 -11.74 -15.51
N ASN A 161 -6.79 -12.95 -15.26
CA ASN A 161 -7.78 -13.18 -14.22
C ASN A 161 -7.12 -13.24 -12.83
N CYS A 162 -7.34 -12.20 -12.03
CA CYS A 162 -6.81 -12.07 -10.67
C CYS A 162 -7.84 -12.40 -9.57
N ALA A 163 -8.93 -13.11 -9.86
CA ALA A 163 -10.02 -13.31 -8.89
C ALA A 163 -9.54 -13.98 -7.58
N ALA A 164 -8.67 -14.99 -7.68
CA ALA A 164 -8.12 -15.70 -6.52
C ALA A 164 -7.24 -14.77 -5.66
N GLN A 165 -6.35 -14.00 -6.29
CA GLN A 165 -5.47 -13.04 -5.63
C GLN A 165 -6.26 -11.92 -4.97
N ASN A 166 -7.32 -11.41 -5.62
CA ASN A 166 -8.21 -10.43 -4.99
C ASN A 166 -8.84 -11.00 -3.71
N ALA A 167 -9.38 -12.23 -3.77
CA ALA A 167 -9.98 -12.86 -2.59
C ALA A 167 -8.96 -13.07 -1.47
N GLU A 168 -7.75 -13.53 -1.80
CA GLU A 168 -6.66 -13.70 -0.84
C GLU A 168 -6.27 -12.38 -0.16
N GLN A 169 -6.06 -11.31 -0.94
CA GLN A 169 -5.66 -10.02 -0.38
C GLN A 169 -6.78 -9.37 0.44
N ARG A 170 -8.06 -9.57 0.09
CA ARG A 170 -9.19 -9.18 0.96
C ARG A 170 -9.16 -9.92 2.30
N GLN A 171 -8.92 -11.23 2.28
CA GLN A 171 -8.80 -12.00 3.53
C GLN A 171 -7.61 -11.53 4.37
N GLY A 172 -6.48 -11.18 3.72
CA GLY A 172 -5.35 -10.54 4.39
C GLY A 172 -5.73 -9.23 5.09
N MET A 173 -6.54 -8.37 4.47
CA MET A 173 -7.05 -7.16 5.10
C MET A 173 -7.95 -7.46 6.31
N LEU A 174 -8.85 -8.43 6.20
CA LEU A 174 -9.69 -8.84 7.34
C LEU A 174 -8.85 -9.40 8.50
N GLY A 175 -7.83 -10.20 8.19
CA GLY A 175 -6.88 -10.70 9.18
C GLY A 175 -6.08 -9.58 9.87
N LEU A 176 -5.69 -8.54 9.14
CA LEU A 176 -5.06 -7.34 9.72
C LEU A 176 -6.02 -6.60 10.65
N ALA A 177 -7.26 -6.36 10.23
CA ALA A 177 -8.27 -5.70 11.07
C ALA A 177 -8.50 -6.47 12.38
N ASP A 178 -8.64 -7.79 12.30
CA ASP A 178 -8.77 -8.66 13.46
C ASP A 178 -7.54 -8.61 14.37
N ASN A 179 -6.34 -8.54 13.79
CA ASN A 179 -5.10 -8.41 14.56
C ASN A 179 -5.05 -7.08 15.34
N ILE A 180 -5.46 -5.97 14.70
CA ILE A 180 -5.54 -4.66 15.34
C ILE A 180 -6.53 -4.69 16.50
N ASP A 181 -7.72 -5.27 16.30
CA ASP A 181 -8.73 -5.40 17.37
C ASP A 181 -8.21 -6.22 18.55
N ARG A 182 -7.60 -7.38 18.29
CA ARG A 182 -7.04 -8.26 19.34
C ARG A 182 -5.88 -7.63 20.10
N ASN A 183 -5.11 -6.75 19.47
CA ASN A 183 -3.90 -6.16 20.05
C ASN A 183 -4.05 -4.68 20.39
N ARG A 184 -5.27 -4.15 20.43
CA ARG A 184 -5.57 -2.73 20.66
C ARG A 184 -4.80 -2.14 21.83
N ASP A 185 -4.91 -2.74 23.00
CA ASP A 185 -4.27 -2.23 24.22
C ASP A 185 -2.74 -2.24 24.10
N LYS A 186 -2.17 -3.29 23.49
CA LYS A 186 -0.73 -3.40 23.24
C LYS A 186 -0.24 -2.35 22.26
N LEU A 187 -1.01 -2.07 21.20
CA LEU A 187 -0.71 -1.01 20.25
C LEU A 187 -0.71 0.35 20.93
N MET A 188 -1.72 0.65 21.74
CA MET A 188 -1.81 1.90 22.50
C MET A 188 -0.67 2.04 23.52
N GLN A 189 -0.34 0.97 24.23
CA GLN A 189 0.78 0.94 25.17
C GLN A 189 2.11 1.19 24.46
N SER A 190 2.37 0.49 23.36
CA SER A 190 3.60 0.67 22.57
C SER A 190 3.71 2.10 22.04
N ARG A 191 2.61 2.70 21.57
CA ARG A 191 2.58 4.09 21.14
C ARG A 191 2.95 5.05 22.26
N ALA A 192 2.34 4.90 23.44
CA ALA A 192 2.63 5.74 24.59
C ALA A 192 4.10 5.64 25.03
N GLN A 193 4.67 4.42 25.03
CA GLN A 193 6.09 4.18 25.32
C GLN A 193 7.03 4.87 24.33
N ASN A 194 6.59 5.06 23.08
CA ASN A 194 7.34 5.74 22.03
C ASN A 194 7.00 7.24 21.92
N GLY A 195 6.29 7.82 22.90
CA GLY A 195 5.91 9.24 22.92
C GLY A 195 4.89 9.62 21.85
N LEU A 196 4.13 8.65 21.31
CA LEU A 196 3.07 8.89 20.34
C LEU A 196 1.72 9.03 21.05
N PRO A 197 0.87 9.98 20.63
CA PRO A 197 -0.44 10.16 21.23
C PRO A 197 -1.39 9.01 20.87
N ASN A 198 -2.29 8.71 21.81
CA ASN A 198 -3.48 7.90 21.59
C ASN A 198 -4.71 8.80 21.69
N HIS A 199 -5.70 8.53 20.85
CA HIS A 199 -6.91 9.33 20.69
C HIS A 199 -8.18 8.46 20.68
N GLU A 200 -8.02 7.17 20.94
CA GLU A 200 -9.09 6.22 21.22
C GLU A 200 -9.94 6.73 22.39
N GLN A 201 -11.26 6.73 22.23
CA GLN A 201 -12.25 7.10 23.24
C GLN A 201 -13.21 5.94 23.45
#